data_AF-A0A9W9MZ88-F1
#
_entry.id   AF-A0A9W9MZ88-F1
#
_cell.length_a   1.000
_cell.length_b   1.000
_cell.length_c   1.000
_cell.angle_alpha   90.00
_cell.angle_beta   90.00
_cell.angle_gamma   90.00
#
_symmetry.space_group_name_H-M   'P 1'
#
loop_
_entity.id
_entity.type
_entity.pdbx_description
1 polymer ?
#
loop_
_entity_poly.entity_id
_entity_poly.type
_entity_poly.pdbx_seq_one_letter_code
_entity_poly.pdbx_strand_id
1 'polypeptide(L)'
;MDHTPGIRATVDLLILDYMVCLCVSGILEAIQYGRPTEDIEWFARFVEQFHRLVLGHHLEGPLPWDLEIKLRILYLSNLFLHWDPPKDRDLVHFVPLSDIAVQFMDLCHSAVEKVSRRRWFDLGAHFMVHAMLEEQPRFPDQVQRLCNWRTNDSELDIWWEVSRIMFLEHVPPPFGTADPMSQEELDETFPPEAIQNRFVDFFEDFMDILDVPLLLQLEHGQLEGLTREETRQIREYCGF
;
A
#
# COMPACT_ATOMS: atom_id res chain seq x y z
N MET A 1 -9.66 27.51 28.94
CA MET A 1 -8.29 27.46 28.41
C MET A 1 -8.45 27.42 26.91
N ASP A 2 -8.11 28.52 26.22
CA ASP A 2 -8.19 28.61 24.77
C ASP A 2 -7.13 27.68 24.16
N HIS A 3 -7.53 26.50 23.72
CA HIS A 3 -6.70 25.69 22.84
C HIS A 3 -6.71 26.35 21.47
N THR A 4 -5.59 26.98 21.10
CA THR A 4 -5.37 27.55 19.79
C THR A 4 -5.69 26.49 18.73
N PRO A 5 -6.63 26.72 17.79
CA PRO A 5 -7.07 25.72 16.81
C PRO A 5 -5.92 25.02 16.05
N GLY A 6 -4.81 25.74 15.80
CA GLY A 6 -3.61 25.20 15.18
C GLY A 6 -2.91 24.10 15.99
N ILE A 7 -2.85 24.22 17.33
CA ILE A 7 -2.20 23.20 18.19
C ILE A 7 -2.97 21.88 18.12
N ARG A 8 -4.30 21.96 18.12
CA ARG A 8 -5.16 20.77 18.03
C ARG A 8 -4.96 20.05 16.70
N ALA A 9 -4.96 20.79 15.58
CA ALA A 9 -4.72 20.22 14.26
C ALA A 9 -3.35 19.53 14.16
N THR A 10 -2.28 20.14 14.72
CA THR A 10 -0.96 19.51 14.76
C THR A 10 -0.96 18.21 15.56
N VAL A 11 -1.55 18.20 16.75
CA VAL A 11 -1.61 16.99 17.59
C VAL A 11 -2.40 15.88 16.90
N ASP A 12 -3.53 16.22 16.26
CA ASP A 12 -4.35 15.26 15.54
C ASP A 12 -3.60 14.63 14.36
N LEU A 13 -2.77 15.41 13.64
CA LEU A 13 -1.90 14.89 12.58
C LEU A 13 -0.83 13.93 13.12
N LEU A 14 -0.22 14.24 14.26
CA LEU A 14 0.78 13.35 14.90
C LEU A 14 0.15 12.03 15.36
N ILE A 15 -1.07 12.09 15.90
CA ILE A 15 -1.83 10.90 16.29
C ILE A 15 -2.18 10.08 15.05
N LEU A 16 -2.65 10.72 13.99
CA LEU A 16 -3.01 10.03 12.75
C LEU A 16 -1.79 9.32 12.15
N ASP A 17 -0.65 10.01 12.06
CA ASP A 17 0.59 9.44 11.53
C ASP A 17 1.05 8.19 12.30
N TYR A 18 1.04 8.27 13.63
CA TYR A 18 1.33 7.13 14.50
C TYR A 18 0.37 5.96 14.27
N MET A 19 -0.93 6.22 14.26
CA MET A 19 -1.95 5.19 14.08
C MET A 19 -1.86 4.52 12.71
N VAL A 20 -1.60 5.29 11.66
CA VAL A 20 -1.44 4.77 10.30
C VAL A 20 -0.23 3.83 10.24
N CYS A 21 0.92 4.20 10.81
CA CYS A 21 2.09 3.33 10.83
C CYS A 21 1.81 1.99 11.54
N LEU A 22 1.22 2.03 12.74
CA LEU A 22 0.86 0.80 13.46
C LEU A 22 -0.13 -0.07 12.67
N CYS A 23 -1.12 0.56 12.03
CA CYS A 23 -2.14 -0.14 11.29
C CYS A 23 -1.57 -0.78 10.01
N VAL A 24 -0.69 -0.08 9.30
CA VAL A 24 0.04 -0.63 8.15
C VAL A 24 0.82 -1.86 8.58
N SER A 25 1.64 -1.78 9.63
CA SER A 25 2.42 -2.94 10.11
C SER A 25 1.53 -4.14 10.44
N GLY A 26 0.43 -3.92 11.17
CA GLY A 26 -0.50 -5.00 11.51
C GLY A 26 -1.23 -5.59 10.29
N ILE A 27 -1.55 -4.78 9.28
CA ILE A 27 -2.17 -5.27 8.04
C ILE A 27 -1.16 -6.06 7.20
N LEU A 28 0.07 -5.60 7.08
CA LEU A 28 1.12 -6.33 6.35
C LEU A 28 1.39 -7.69 7.01
N GLU A 29 1.43 -7.75 8.34
CA GLU A 29 1.50 -9.00 9.09
C GLU A 29 0.28 -9.91 8.81
N ALA A 30 -0.93 -9.35 8.79
CA ALA A 30 -2.15 -10.10 8.48
C ALA A 30 -2.16 -10.65 7.05
N ILE A 31 -1.63 -9.92 6.07
CA ILE A 31 -1.44 -10.37 4.68
C ILE A 31 -0.45 -11.54 4.67
N GLN A 32 0.69 -11.40 5.33
CA GLN A 32 1.75 -12.40 5.40
C GLN A 32 1.26 -13.75 5.97
N TYR A 33 0.35 -13.71 6.94
CA TYR A 33 -0.26 -14.90 7.55
C TYR A 33 -1.63 -15.29 6.95
N GLY A 34 -2.11 -14.55 5.96
CA GLY A 34 -3.35 -14.81 5.23
C GLY A 34 -4.62 -14.75 6.09
N ARG A 35 -4.60 -14.05 7.23
CA ARG A 35 -5.77 -13.93 8.13
C ARG A 35 -5.83 -12.57 8.81
N PRO A 36 -6.84 -11.74 8.52
CA PRO A 36 -7.13 -10.58 9.35
C PRO A 36 -7.58 -11.04 10.74
N THR A 37 -7.09 -10.36 11.78
CA THR A 37 -7.64 -10.45 13.13
C THR A 37 -8.81 -9.46 13.28
N GLU A 38 -9.79 -9.76 14.15
CA GLU A 38 -10.86 -8.80 14.43
C GLU A 38 -10.31 -7.47 14.94
N ASP A 39 -9.18 -7.52 15.67
CA ASP A 39 -8.49 -6.35 16.19
C ASP A 39 -7.93 -5.46 15.07
N ILE A 40 -7.28 -6.03 14.05
CA ILE A 40 -6.72 -5.23 12.95
C ILE A 40 -7.83 -4.64 12.06
N GLU A 41 -8.91 -5.37 11.82
CA GLU A 41 -10.07 -4.84 11.08
C GLU A 41 -10.73 -3.67 11.80
N TRP A 42 -10.93 -3.83 13.11
CA TRP A 42 -11.48 -2.76 13.94
C TRP A 42 -10.54 -1.55 13.95
N PHE A 43 -9.24 -1.77 14.10
CA PHE A 43 -8.26 -0.70 14.14
C PHE A 43 -8.18 0.05 12.80
N ALA A 44 -8.18 -0.65 11.67
CA ALA A 44 -8.19 -0.02 10.33
C ALA A 44 -9.42 0.88 10.14
N ARG A 45 -10.61 0.41 10.54
CA ARG A 45 -11.84 1.24 10.50
C ARG A 45 -11.74 2.45 11.43
N PHE A 46 -11.14 2.29 12.60
CA PHE A 46 -10.90 3.39 13.53
C PHE A 46 -9.95 4.43 12.94
N VAL A 47 -8.83 4.02 12.31
CA VAL A 47 -7.92 4.94 11.62
C VAL A 47 -8.62 5.68 10.49
N GLU A 48 -9.46 5.01 9.68
CA GLU A 48 -10.23 5.65 8.60
C GLU A 48 -11.24 6.68 9.13
N GLN A 49 -11.93 6.37 10.24
CA GLN A 49 -12.83 7.32 10.90
C GLN A 49 -12.07 8.53 11.45
N PHE A 50 -10.92 8.28 12.08
CA PHE A 50 -10.07 9.34 12.61
C PHE A 50 -9.52 10.23 11.49
N HIS A 51 -9.03 9.65 10.39
CA HIS A 51 -8.59 10.41 9.21
C HIS A 51 -9.70 11.33 8.68
N ARG A 52 -10.94 10.83 8.54
CA ARG A 52 -12.09 11.65 8.12
C ARG A 52 -12.37 12.79 9.09
N LEU A 53 -12.22 12.56 10.38
CA LEU A 53 -12.37 13.60 11.40
C LEU A 53 -11.28 14.67 11.28
N VAL A 54 -10.01 14.27 11.08
CA VAL A 54 -8.88 15.19 10.86
C VAL A 54 -9.09 16.03 9.60
N LEU A 55 -9.57 15.44 8.50
CA LEU A 55 -9.90 16.19 7.27
C LEU A 55 -11.08 17.16 7.47
N GLY A 56 -11.94 16.91 8.45
CA GLY A 56 -13.01 17.82 8.86
C GLY A 56 -12.51 19.03 9.66
N HIS A 57 -11.25 19.02 10.13
CA HIS A 57 -10.64 20.17 10.78
C HIS A 57 -10.17 21.20 9.74
N HIS A 58 -10.13 22.49 10.12
CA HIS A 58 -9.52 23.53 9.29
C HIS A 58 -7.99 23.38 9.32
N LEU A 59 -7.47 22.46 8.52
CA LEU A 59 -6.03 22.34 8.28
C LEU A 59 -5.52 23.59 7.57
N GLU A 60 -4.35 24.09 7.97
CA GLU A 60 -3.72 25.27 7.37
C GLU A 60 -3.10 24.98 5.98
N GLY A 61 -3.24 23.75 5.47
CA GLY A 61 -2.70 23.30 4.20
C GLY A 61 -3.05 21.84 3.89
N PRO A 62 -2.49 21.27 2.81
CA PRO A 62 -2.60 19.84 2.53
C PRO A 62 -1.95 19.00 3.65
N LEU A 63 -2.21 17.70 3.64
CA LEU A 63 -1.51 16.76 4.52
C LEU A 63 0.01 16.81 4.24
N PRO A 64 0.86 16.56 5.26
CA PRO A 64 2.27 16.28 5.01
C PRO A 64 2.42 15.14 4.00
N TRP A 65 3.31 15.32 3.01
CA TRP A 65 3.49 14.36 1.91
C TRP A 65 3.74 12.93 2.42
N ASP A 66 4.57 12.79 3.44
CA ASP A 66 4.91 11.51 4.05
C ASP A 66 3.66 10.80 4.65
N LEU A 67 2.83 11.56 5.37
CA LEU A 67 1.55 11.07 5.90
C LEU A 67 0.56 10.70 4.79
N GLU A 68 0.50 11.48 3.72
CA GLU A 68 -0.33 11.17 2.55
C GLU A 68 0.09 9.83 1.90
N ILE A 69 1.39 9.59 1.75
CA ILE A 69 1.91 8.31 1.23
C ILE A 69 1.55 7.17 2.18
N LYS A 70 1.78 7.30 3.49
CA LYS A 70 1.42 6.29 4.48
C LYS A 70 -0.07 5.94 4.47
N LEU A 71 -0.94 6.94 4.32
CA LEU A 71 -2.39 6.72 4.19
C LEU A 71 -2.73 5.95 2.91
N ARG A 72 -2.07 6.24 1.79
CA ARG A 72 -2.26 5.48 0.54
C ARG A 72 -1.77 4.04 0.67
N ILE A 73 -0.64 3.81 1.35
CA ILE A 73 -0.15 2.47 1.69
C ILE A 73 -1.20 1.74 2.53
N LEU A 74 -1.71 2.37 3.59
CA LEU A 74 -2.76 1.81 4.45
C LEU A 74 -3.98 1.37 3.64
N TYR A 75 -4.51 2.23 2.77
CA TYR A 75 -5.69 1.91 1.98
C TYR A 75 -5.44 0.80 0.96
N LEU A 76 -4.30 0.83 0.27
CA LEU A 76 -3.91 -0.23 -0.66
C LEU A 76 -3.73 -1.57 0.03
N SER A 77 -3.01 -1.61 1.14
CA SER A 77 -2.80 -2.82 1.93
C SER A 77 -4.12 -3.35 2.48
N ASN A 78 -5.01 -2.47 2.93
CA ASN A 78 -6.34 -2.89 3.39
C ASN A 78 -7.19 -3.46 2.24
N LEU A 79 -7.14 -2.87 1.04
CA LEU A 79 -7.82 -3.44 -0.15
C LEU A 79 -7.26 -4.82 -0.50
N PHE A 80 -5.94 -4.96 -0.51
CA PHE A 80 -5.27 -6.22 -0.85
C PHE A 80 -5.52 -7.33 0.19
N LEU A 81 -5.53 -7.00 1.48
CA LEU A 81 -5.89 -7.93 2.57
C LEU A 81 -7.29 -8.54 2.39
N HIS A 82 -8.23 -7.74 1.87
CA HIS A 82 -9.62 -8.17 1.67
C HIS A 82 -9.91 -8.65 0.25
N TRP A 83 -8.89 -8.73 -0.60
CA TRP A 83 -9.06 -9.25 -1.96
C TRP A 83 -9.15 -10.78 -1.91
N ASP A 84 -10.32 -11.29 -2.28
CA ASP A 84 -10.59 -12.71 -2.54
C ASP A 84 -11.27 -12.78 -3.91
N PRO A 85 -10.75 -13.57 -4.87
CA PRO A 85 -11.36 -13.71 -6.19
C PRO A 85 -12.86 -14.01 -6.06
N PRO A 86 -13.73 -13.30 -6.77
CA PRO A 86 -15.16 -13.46 -6.56
C PRO A 86 -15.55 -14.89 -6.95
N LYS A 87 -16.22 -15.63 -6.06
CA LYS A 87 -16.73 -16.99 -6.33
C LYS A 87 -18.25 -16.99 -6.53
N ASP A 88 -18.77 -16.04 -7.32
CA ASP A 88 -20.22 -15.79 -7.59
C ASP A 88 -20.94 -14.87 -6.60
N ARG A 89 -20.22 -14.02 -5.85
CA ARG A 89 -20.81 -13.04 -4.91
C ARG A 89 -20.98 -11.64 -5.51
N ASP A 90 -21.79 -10.87 -4.78
CA ASP A 90 -22.16 -9.47 -5.01
C ASP A 90 -20.97 -8.61 -5.48
N LEU A 91 -20.97 -8.28 -6.78
CA LEU A 91 -19.90 -7.53 -7.44
C LEU A 91 -19.95 -6.03 -7.12
N VAL A 92 -21.01 -5.55 -6.45
CA VAL A 92 -21.28 -4.12 -6.27
C VAL A 92 -20.20 -3.41 -5.43
N HIS A 93 -19.54 -4.13 -4.53
CA HIS A 93 -18.49 -3.59 -3.66
C HIS A 93 -17.14 -4.29 -3.82
N PHE A 94 -16.99 -5.12 -4.83
CA PHE A 94 -15.74 -5.81 -5.09
C PHE A 94 -14.75 -4.88 -5.79
N VAL A 95 -13.54 -4.78 -5.25
CA VAL A 95 -12.43 -4.06 -5.89
C VAL A 95 -11.52 -5.10 -6.55
N PRO A 96 -11.43 -5.11 -7.89
CA PRO A 96 -10.58 -6.07 -8.58
C PRO A 96 -9.09 -5.80 -8.33
N LEU A 97 -8.29 -6.86 -8.34
CA LEU A 97 -6.84 -6.86 -8.26
C LEU A 97 -6.23 -5.92 -9.27
N SER A 98 -6.78 -5.89 -10.49
CA SER A 98 -6.36 -4.95 -11.53
C SER A 98 -6.54 -3.47 -11.14
N ASP A 99 -7.59 -3.11 -10.39
CA ASP A 99 -7.75 -1.76 -9.86
C ASP A 99 -6.84 -1.48 -8.66
N ILE A 100 -6.61 -2.47 -7.79
CA ILE A 100 -5.60 -2.37 -6.70
C ILE A 100 -4.22 -2.13 -7.32
N ALA A 101 -3.89 -2.87 -8.38
CA ALA A 101 -2.63 -2.74 -9.11
C ALA A 101 -2.46 -1.36 -9.72
N VAL A 102 -3.50 -0.81 -10.37
CA VAL A 102 -3.43 0.57 -10.91
C VAL A 102 -3.18 1.58 -9.78
N GLN A 103 -3.86 1.45 -8.64
CA GLN A 103 -3.63 2.32 -7.50
C GLN A 103 -2.21 2.20 -6.92
N PHE A 104 -1.65 0.98 -6.91
CA PHE A 104 -0.25 0.73 -6.56
C PHE A 104 0.71 1.39 -7.54
N MET A 105 0.46 1.27 -8.85
CA MET A 105 1.26 1.92 -9.89
C MET A 105 1.23 3.45 -9.72
N ASP A 106 0.06 4.03 -9.46
CA ASP A 106 -0.10 5.47 -9.23
C ASP A 106 0.57 5.93 -7.92
N LEU A 107 0.60 5.10 -6.88
CA LEU A 107 1.32 5.37 -5.64
C LEU A 107 2.81 5.47 -5.89
N CYS A 108 3.38 4.45 -6.53
CA CYS A 108 4.80 4.42 -6.83
C CYS A 108 5.21 5.56 -7.77
N HIS A 109 4.37 5.94 -8.74
CA HIS A 109 4.62 7.11 -9.58
C HIS A 109 4.68 8.42 -8.79
N SER A 110 3.81 8.57 -7.79
CA SER A 110 3.79 9.75 -6.90
C SER A 110 5.02 9.81 -5.98
N ALA A 111 5.71 8.68 -5.80
CA ALA A 111 6.91 8.53 -4.98
C ALA A 111 8.11 8.03 -5.78
N VAL A 112 8.20 8.37 -7.07
CA VAL A 112 9.17 7.82 -8.03
C VAL A 112 10.64 7.96 -7.56
N GLU A 113 10.96 8.99 -6.79
CA GLU A 113 12.31 9.23 -6.26
C GLU A 113 12.67 8.32 -5.07
N LYS A 114 11.68 7.70 -4.44
CA LYS A 114 11.83 6.86 -3.24
C LYS A 114 11.64 5.37 -3.51
N VAL A 115 11.02 5.01 -4.62
CA VAL A 115 10.75 3.61 -4.98
C VAL A 115 11.79 3.05 -5.94
N SER A 116 12.15 1.78 -5.76
CA SER A 116 12.97 1.06 -6.72
C SER A 116 12.16 0.77 -7.98
N ARG A 117 12.49 1.40 -9.11
CA ARG A 117 11.85 1.18 -10.42
C ARG A 117 11.73 -0.31 -10.75
N ARG A 118 12.80 -1.08 -10.53
CA ARG A 118 12.82 -2.53 -10.78
C ARG A 118 11.75 -3.25 -9.95
N ARG A 119 11.71 -3.04 -8.63
CA ARG A 119 10.76 -3.72 -7.75
C ARG A 119 9.32 -3.28 -8.00
N TRP A 120 9.13 -1.98 -8.27
CA TRP A 120 7.83 -1.42 -8.64
C TRP A 120 7.26 -2.12 -9.88
N PHE A 121 7.98 -2.09 -11.02
CA PHE A 121 7.45 -2.68 -12.25
C PHE A 121 7.39 -4.21 -12.22
N ASP A 122 8.28 -4.87 -11.46
CA ASP A 122 8.21 -6.32 -11.22
C ASP A 122 6.94 -6.70 -10.46
N LEU A 123 6.63 -6.02 -9.35
CA LEU A 123 5.40 -6.27 -8.60
C LEU A 123 4.14 -5.90 -9.41
N GLY A 124 4.18 -4.79 -10.15
CA GLY A 124 3.10 -4.41 -11.07
C GLY A 124 2.82 -5.47 -12.14
N ALA A 125 3.85 -6.14 -12.65
CA ALA A 125 3.71 -7.22 -13.62
C ALA A 125 3.13 -8.50 -12.99
N HIS A 126 3.52 -8.83 -11.75
CA HIS A 126 2.87 -9.94 -11.01
C HIS A 126 1.38 -9.66 -10.83
N PHE A 127 1.01 -8.46 -10.36
CA PHE A 127 -0.38 -8.04 -10.27
C PHE A 127 -1.13 -8.22 -11.59
N MET A 128 -0.52 -7.81 -12.71
CA MET A 128 -1.12 -7.95 -14.03
C MET A 128 -1.38 -9.42 -14.39
N VAL A 129 -0.41 -10.31 -14.18
CA VAL A 129 -0.58 -11.73 -14.52
C VAL A 129 -1.67 -12.36 -13.66
N HIS A 130 -1.66 -12.15 -12.34
CA HIS A 130 -2.72 -12.66 -11.47
C HIS A 130 -4.09 -12.10 -11.84
N ALA A 131 -4.19 -10.81 -12.18
CA ALA A 131 -5.45 -10.22 -12.62
C ALA A 131 -5.92 -10.79 -13.97
N MET A 132 -5.01 -11.07 -14.91
CA MET A 132 -5.37 -11.72 -16.18
C MET A 132 -5.93 -13.12 -15.98
N LEU A 133 -5.30 -13.91 -15.11
CA LEU A 133 -5.69 -15.30 -14.83
C LEU A 133 -7.03 -15.36 -14.07
N GLU A 134 -7.23 -14.49 -13.09
CA GLU A 134 -8.40 -14.54 -12.18
C GLU A 134 -9.58 -13.67 -12.64
N GLU A 135 -9.32 -12.53 -13.27
CA GLU A 135 -10.32 -11.46 -13.41
C GLU A 135 -10.80 -11.23 -14.84
N GLN A 136 -10.03 -11.62 -15.85
CA GLN A 136 -10.35 -11.26 -17.24
C GLN A 136 -11.77 -11.62 -17.70
N PRO A 137 -12.36 -12.77 -17.33
CA PRO A 137 -13.72 -13.10 -17.75
C PRO A 137 -14.79 -12.15 -17.18
N ARG A 138 -14.51 -11.44 -16.08
CA ARG A 138 -15.47 -10.64 -15.31
C ARG A 138 -15.15 -9.15 -15.29
N PHE A 139 -13.87 -8.79 -15.38
CA PHE A 139 -13.35 -7.43 -15.29
C PHE A 139 -12.38 -7.11 -16.45
N PRO A 140 -12.76 -7.33 -17.72
CA PRO A 140 -11.86 -7.15 -18.86
C PRO A 140 -11.39 -5.70 -19.01
N ASP A 141 -12.26 -4.72 -18.70
CA ASP A 141 -11.94 -3.30 -18.83
C ASP A 141 -10.88 -2.86 -17.80
N GLN A 142 -10.95 -3.38 -16.56
CA GLN A 142 -10.00 -3.08 -15.49
C GLN A 142 -8.64 -3.72 -15.78
N VAL A 143 -8.61 -4.97 -16.25
CA VAL A 143 -7.38 -5.63 -16.71
C VAL A 143 -6.76 -4.85 -17.88
N GLN A 144 -7.58 -4.40 -18.84
CA GLN A 144 -7.11 -3.60 -19.97
C GLN A 144 -6.57 -2.24 -19.51
N ARG A 145 -7.20 -1.60 -18.52
CA ARG A 145 -6.72 -0.35 -17.91
C ARG A 145 -5.33 -0.54 -17.30
N LEU A 146 -5.09 -1.63 -16.57
CA LEU A 146 -3.77 -1.94 -16.02
C LEU A 146 -2.73 -2.14 -17.13
N CYS A 147 -3.06 -2.93 -18.17
CA CYS A 147 -2.18 -3.14 -19.32
C CYS A 147 -1.79 -1.82 -20.01
N ASN A 148 -2.76 -0.92 -20.12
CA ASN A 148 -2.62 0.39 -20.76
C ASN A 148 -2.20 1.49 -19.78
N TRP A 149 -1.81 1.15 -18.54
CA TRP A 149 -1.29 2.14 -17.61
C TRP A 149 -0.07 2.82 -18.22
N ARG A 150 -0.03 4.15 -18.16
CA ARG A 150 1.01 4.99 -18.76
C ARG A 150 1.19 6.24 -17.90
N THR A 151 2.37 6.82 -17.99
CA THR A 151 2.77 8.04 -17.30
C THR A 151 2.96 9.20 -18.28
N ASN A 152 3.43 10.34 -17.78
CA ASN A 152 3.95 11.43 -18.62
C ASN A 152 5.46 11.30 -18.87
N ASP A 153 6.09 10.20 -18.46
CA ASP A 153 7.51 9.91 -18.60
C ASP A 153 7.72 8.70 -19.53
N SER A 154 8.30 8.96 -20.70
CA SER A 154 8.55 7.90 -21.70
C SER A 154 9.50 6.81 -21.21
N GLU A 155 10.41 7.13 -20.28
CA GLU A 155 11.32 6.12 -19.71
C GLU A 155 10.53 5.14 -18.85
N LEU A 156 9.64 5.65 -17.98
CA LEU A 156 8.79 4.81 -17.12
C LEU A 156 7.81 3.96 -17.96
N ASP A 157 7.30 4.50 -19.05
CA ASP A 157 6.45 3.75 -19.98
C ASP A 157 7.21 2.59 -20.64
N ILE A 158 8.49 2.78 -20.99
CA ILE A 158 9.34 1.71 -21.52
C ILE A 158 9.59 0.64 -20.44
N TRP A 159 9.90 1.04 -19.21
CA TRP A 159 10.06 0.10 -18.10
C TRP A 159 8.82 -0.77 -17.90
N TRP A 160 7.63 -0.15 -17.93
CA TRP A 160 6.39 -0.89 -17.82
C TRP A 160 6.19 -1.87 -18.97
N GLU A 161 6.38 -1.43 -20.22
CA GLU A 161 6.23 -2.29 -21.40
C GLU A 161 7.19 -3.48 -21.37
N VAL A 162 8.45 -3.26 -21.00
CA VAL A 162 9.46 -4.32 -20.89
C VAL A 162 9.08 -5.33 -19.81
N SER A 163 8.69 -4.87 -18.62
CA SER A 163 8.26 -5.77 -17.53
C SER A 163 7.03 -6.58 -17.93
N ARG A 164 6.03 -5.96 -18.58
CA ARG A 164 4.85 -6.68 -19.08
C ARG A 164 5.22 -7.79 -20.06
N ILE A 165 6.04 -7.47 -21.06
CA ILE A 165 6.42 -8.44 -22.10
C ILE A 165 7.13 -9.64 -21.48
N MET A 166 8.11 -9.41 -20.59
CA MET A 166 8.84 -10.50 -19.92
C MET A 166 7.92 -11.45 -19.16
N PHE A 167 6.89 -10.94 -18.50
CA PHE A 167 5.93 -11.79 -17.79
C PHE A 167 4.98 -12.52 -18.74
N LEU A 168 4.51 -11.85 -19.81
CA LEU A 168 3.64 -12.48 -20.81
C LEU A 168 4.34 -13.60 -21.61
N GLU A 169 5.67 -13.61 -21.68
CA GLU A 169 6.42 -14.76 -22.22
C GLU A 169 6.16 -16.07 -21.45
N HIS A 170 5.72 -15.97 -20.19
CA HIS A 170 5.47 -17.09 -19.29
C HIS A 170 3.97 -17.38 -19.09
N VAL A 171 3.08 -16.63 -19.74
CA VAL A 171 1.62 -16.83 -19.66
C VAL A 171 1.11 -17.50 -20.95
N PRO A 172 0.23 -18.50 -20.88
CA PRO A 172 -0.31 -19.13 -22.08
C PRO A 172 -1.27 -18.22 -22.86
N PRO A 173 -1.61 -18.57 -24.11
CA PRO A 173 -2.67 -17.92 -24.87
C PRO A 173 -4.00 -17.93 -24.10
N PRO A 174 -4.86 -16.90 -24.26
CA PRO A 174 -4.77 -15.83 -25.26
C PRO A 174 -3.92 -14.62 -24.83
N PHE A 175 -3.35 -14.62 -23.62
CA PHE A 175 -2.71 -13.43 -23.06
C PHE A 175 -1.22 -13.33 -23.39
N GLY A 176 -0.53 -14.46 -23.41
CA GLY A 176 0.91 -14.52 -23.63
C GLY A 176 1.32 -15.49 -24.74
N THR A 177 2.60 -15.85 -24.72
CA THR A 177 3.24 -16.67 -25.77
C THR A 177 3.78 -18.00 -25.26
N ALA A 178 3.56 -18.34 -23.99
CA ALA A 178 3.99 -19.62 -23.45
C ALA A 178 3.22 -20.77 -24.09
N ASP A 179 3.74 -21.99 -23.97
CA ASP A 179 2.99 -23.18 -24.33
C ASP A 179 1.69 -23.29 -23.50
N PRO A 180 0.61 -23.91 -24.01
CA PRO A 180 -0.60 -24.11 -23.22
C PRO A 180 -0.31 -24.87 -21.92
N MET A 181 -0.76 -24.33 -20.79
CA MET A 181 -0.60 -24.89 -19.46
C MET A 181 -1.96 -25.27 -18.87
N SER A 182 -1.98 -26.31 -18.03
CA SER A 182 -3.11 -26.61 -17.16
C SER A 182 -3.23 -25.57 -16.03
N GLN A 183 -4.38 -25.54 -15.35
CA GLN A 183 -4.56 -24.65 -14.19
C GLN A 183 -3.58 -24.98 -13.06
N GLU A 184 -3.31 -26.27 -12.80
CA GLU A 184 -2.36 -26.70 -11.77
C GLU A 184 -0.93 -26.17 -12.07
N GLU A 185 -0.49 -26.25 -13.32
CA GLU A 185 0.83 -25.72 -13.72
C GLU A 185 0.88 -24.19 -13.62
N LEU A 186 -0.23 -23.49 -13.86
CA LEU A 186 -0.34 -22.04 -13.68
C LEU A 186 -0.28 -21.65 -12.21
N ASP A 187 -0.99 -22.36 -11.34
CA ASP A 187 -0.98 -22.12 -9.89
C ASP A 187 0.41 -22.39 -9.31
N GLU A 188 1.17 -23.36 -9.84
CA GLU A 188 2.57 -23.61 -9.46
C GLU A 188 3.53 -22.53 -9.99
N THR A 189 3.28 -22.00 -11.19
CA THR A 189 4.13 -20.97 -11.82
C THR A 189 3.90 -19.59 -11.21
N PHE A 190 2.65 -19.29 -10.85
CA PHE A 190 2.20 -18.02 -10.29
C PHE A 190 1.42 -18.27 -8.98
N PRO A 191 2.09 -18.73 -7.92
CA PRO A 191 1.41 -19.01 -6.66
C PRO A 191 0.93 -17.71 -6.01
N PRO A 192 -0.32 -17.65 -5.48
CA PRO A 192 -0.84 -16.46 -4.80
C PRO A 192 0.03 -15.97 -3.63
N GLU A 193 0.72 -16.88 -2.95
CA GLU A 193 1.64 -16.54 -1.87
C GLU A 193 2.84 -15.72 -2.37
N ALA A 194 3.27 -15.90 -3.62
CA ALA A 194 4.39 -15.13 -4.16
C ALA A 194 4.03 -13.65 -4.33
N ILE A 195 2.81 -13.33 -4.78
CA ILE A 195 2.38 -11.92 -4.87
C ILE A 195 2.19 -11.31 -3.48
N GLN A 196 1.66 -12.07 -2.51
CA GLN A 196 1.51 -11.62 -1.13
C GLN A 196 2.86 -11.27 -0.49
N ASN A 197 3.84 -12.18 -0.56
CA ASN A 197 5.17 -11.95 -0.02
C ASN A 197 5.84 -10.72 -0.66
N ARG A 198 5.76 -10.60 -2.00
CA ARG A 198 6.34 -9.46 -2.71
C ARG A 198 5.66 -8.14 -2.36
N PHE A 199 4.35 -8.16 -2.11
CA PHE A 199 3.59 -7.00 -1.68
C PHE A 199 4.03 -6.54 -0.29
N VAL A 200 4.13 -7.48 0.65
CA VAL A 200 4.59 -7.22 2.03
C VAL A 200 6.01 -6.68 2.01
N ASP A 201 6.95 -7.40 1.40
CA ASP A 201 8.35 -6.99 1.29
C ASP A 201 8.48 -5.59 0.66
N PHE A 202 7.67 -5.28 -0.36
CA PHE A 202 7.71 -3.98 -1.01
C PHE A 202 7.29 -2.86 -0.05
N PHE A 203 6.18 -3.04 0.67
CA PHE A 203 5.65 -2.00 1.54
C PHE A 203 6.39 -1.88 2.86
N GLU A 204 6.97 -2.96 3.40
CA GLU A 204 7.89 -2.89 4.53
C GLU A 204 9.11 -2.02 4.17
N ASP A 205 9.79 -2.35 3.07
CA ASP A 205 10.94 -1.58 2.61
C ASP A 205 10.56 -0.14 2.25
N PHE A 206 9.34 0.09 1.75
CA PHE A 206 8.90 1.45 1.44
C PHE A 206 8.61 2.25 2.72
N MET A 207 7.97 1.64 3.73
CA MET A 207 7.74 2.27 5.03
C MET A 207 9.05 2.61 5.75
N ASP A 208 10.10 1.80 5.58
CA ASP A 208 11.44 2.08 6.14
C ASP A 208 12.13 3.31 5.54
N ILE A 209 11.69 3.77 4.37
CA ILE A 209 12.22 4.98 3.70
C ILE A 209 11.48 6.25 4.15
N LEU A 210 10.26 6.09 4.68
CA LEU A 210 9.40 7.19 5.13
C LEU A 210 9.78 7.65 6.54
N ASP A 211 9.42 8.88 6.88
CA ASP A 211 9.81 9.47 8.17
C ASP A 211 9.13 8.69 9.32
N VAL A 212 9.88 8.35 10.36
CA VAL A 212 9.32 7.65 11.52
C VAL A 212 8.41 8.62 12.30
N PRO A 213 7.14 8.27 12.62
CA PRO A 213 6.26 9.17 13.35
C PRO A 213 6.85 9.61 14.69
N LEU A 214 6.76 10.90 15.03
CA LEU A 214 7.35 11.45 16.27
C LEU A 214 6.85 10.73 17.53
N LEU A 215 5.59 10.30 17.56
CA LEU A 215 5.05 9.56 18.71
C LEU A 215 5.67 8.16 18.85
N LEU A 216 6.00 7.51 17.72
CA LEU A 216 6.68 6.21 17.72
C LEU A 216 8.15 6.36 18.16
N GLN A 217 8.80 7.44 17.73
CA GLN A 217 10.15 7.81 18.19
C GLN A 217 10.18 8.03 19.72
N LEU A 218 9.18 8.72 20.29
CA LEU A 218 9.02 8.93 21.72
C LEU A 218 8.78 7.63 22.50
N GLU A 219 7.99 6.73 21.96
CA GLU A 219 7.76 5.39 22.53
C GLU A 219 9.08 4.61 22.63
N HIS A 220 9.88 4.63 21.55
CA HIS A 220 11.22 4.03 21.49
C HIS A 220 12.30 4.79 22.30
N GLY A 221 11.96 5.95 22.85
CA GLY A 221 12.84 6.71 23.74
C GLY A 221 13.97 7.46 23.05
N GLN A 222 13.85 7.73 21.73
CA GLN A 222 14.82 8.52 20.98
C GLN A 222 14.09 9.39 19.96
N LEU A 223 14.14 10.71 20.14
CA LEU A 223 13.69 11.68 19.15
C LEU A 223 14.81 12.00 18.16
N GLU A 224 14.50 12.00 16.89
CA GLU A 224 15.40 12.41 15.83
C GLU A 224 15.84 13.87 16.02
N GLY A 225 17.12 14.15 15.75
CA GLY A 225 17.73 15.46 15.96
C GLY A 225 18.11 15.78 17.41
N LEU A 226 17.76 14.91 18.37
CA LEU A 226 18.13 15.03 19.78
C LEU A 226 19.06 13.90 20.23
N THR A 227 19.95 14.21 21.16
CA THR A 227 20.71 13.20 21.88
C THR A 227 19.79 12.40 22.82
N ARG A 228 20.23 11.21 23.24
CA ARG A 228 19.50 10.41 24.24
C ARG A 228 19.27 11.16 25.55
N GLU A 229 20.22 12.00 25.94
CA GLU A 229 20.10 12.79 27.17
C GLU A 229 19.04 13.90 27.03
N GLU A 230 19.01 14.60 25.89
CA GLU A 230 17.97 15.59 25.58
C GLU A 230 16.59 14.93 25.47
N THR A 231 16.50 13.75 24.86
CA THR A 231 15.24 12.98 24.80
C THR A 231 14.77 12.57 26.21
N ARG A 232 15.69 12.15 27.08
CA ARG A 232 15.37 11.80 28.47
C ARG A 232 14.86 12.99 29.26
N GLN A 233 15.48 14.15 29.10
CA GLN A 233 15.03 15.39 29.75
C GLN A 233 13.62 15.79 29.31
N ILE A 234 13.28 15.62 28.03
CA ILE A 234 11.93 15.88 27.53
C ILE A 234 10.92 14.87 28.11
N ARG A 235 11.27 13.58 28.17
CA ARG A 235 10.42 12.55 28.80
C ARG A 235 10.11 12.89 30.27
N GLU A 236 11.15 13.21 31.04
CA GLU A 236 11.03 13.60 32.45
C GLU A 236 10.16 14.87 32.61
N TYR A 237 10.31 15.85 31.71
CA TYR A 237 9.48 17.06 31.69
C TYR A 237 8.01 16.77 31.40
N CYS A 238 7.73 15.85 30.47
CA CYS A 238 6.37 15.46 30.08
C CYS A 238 5.70 14.47 31.06
N GLY A 239 6.44 13.97 32.07
CA GLY A 239 5.93 13.05 33.09
C GLY A 239 5.88 11.58 32.66
N PHE A 240 6.70 11.17 31.70
CA PHE A 240 6.88 9.79 31.23
C PHE A 240 8.18 9.17 31.73
#